data_AF-A0A6N3A699-F1
#
_entry.id   AF-A0A6N3A699-F1
#
_cell.length_a   1.000
_cell.length_b   1.000
_cell.length_c   1.000
_cell.angle_alpha   90.00
_cell.angle_beta   90.00
_cell.angle_gamma   90.00
#
_symmetry.space_group_name_H-M   'P 1'
#
loop_
_entity.id
_entity.type
_entity.pdbx_description
1 polymer ?
#
loop_
_entity_poly.entity_id
_entity_poly.type
_entity_poly.pdbx_seq_one_letter_code
_entity_poly.pdbx_strand_id
1 'polypeptide(L)'
;MNFPVLKGAGYVLVNTPDMIIQNGSTCQTERVVNPDSEFLKEVGKHIRSFDEVVKYLPNQVYIGNIAPQELENYEMPFTNHSYEEGKADGKMGKIVKQDVFIALLQMSDAFDLVKLSEEFVNEIKPVIEEEYPILEPYFGHLKGSDISNAQELFDTHMAEALYHDGKVCGYIKAAHDIDVNLSAHTMFENLVVKASGVLAAVELVTKNDINRDDIDYVIECSEEACGDVNQRGGGNFAKSIAEVVGLQNATGSDTRGFCAAPIHSLIEASALVKSGVYKNVMIVAGGSTAKLGMNAKDHVKKGFPVLEDVVGGFAILISENDGVHPVLRTDIVGRHTVKTGSSPQAVISSLVSQSLEENGLKITDVDKFSVEMQNPDITKPAGAGNVPEANYKMIAALAVKQGDLDRKELANFIKEKGLVGWAPTQGHIPSGIPYAGHAIKDLTEGDYNRVMFVGKGSLFLGRMTNLFDGVSIVMERNDGKMEDESSVSSESEKDQIKKVIAESMRKLAENLLAE
;
A
#
# COMPACT_ATOMS: atom_id res chain seq x y z
N MET A 1 -12.23 -15.26 21.40
CA MET A 1 -12.52 -14.18 20.44
C MET A 1 -11.61 -14.41 19.26
N ASN A 2 -12.18 -14.89 18.16
CA ASN A 2 -11.45 -15.12 16.93
C ASN A 2 -11.19 -13.79 16.20
N PHE A 3 -9.91 -13.46 15.97
CA PHE A 3 -9.51 -12.26 15.23
C PHE A 3 -8.88 -12.67 13.90
N PRO A 4 -9.14 -11.93 12.82
CA PRO A 4 -8.51 -12.20 11.53
C PRO A 4 -7.00 -11.98 11.61
N VAL A 5 -6.27 -12.60 10.71
CA VAL A 5 -4.80 -12.56 10.68
C VAL A 5 -4.29 -11.84 9.44
N LEU A 6 -3.12 -11.22 9.56
CA LEU A 6 -2.36 -10.73 8.41
C LEU A 6 -1.44 -11.86 7.94
N LYS A 7 -1.84 -12.53 6.84
CA LYS A 7 -1.25 -13.79 6.39
C LYS A 7 -0.06 -13.63 5.45
N GLY A 8 0.00 -12.54 4.69
CA GLY A 8 1.07 -12.34 3.72
C GLY A 8 1.17 -10.89 3.27
N ALA A 9 2.33 -10.56 2.70
CA ALA A 9 2.61 -9.27 2.10
C ALA A 9 3.41 -9.43 0.80
N GLY A 10 3.18 -8.52 -0.14
CA GLY A 10 3.87 -8.37 -1.41
C GLY A 10 4.14 -6.89 -1.67
N TYR A 11 5.32 -6.56 -2.17
CA TYR A 11 5.76 -5.19 -2.39
C TYR A 11 6.39 -5.02 -3.77
N VAL A 12 6.21 -3.84 -4.37
CA VAL A 12 6.90 -3.50 -5.62
C VAL A 12 7.43 -2.07 -5.58
N LEU A 13 8.62 -1.88 -6.17
CA LEU A 13 9.18 -0.59 -6.52
C LEU A 13 9.56 -0.60 -7.99
N VAL A 14 8.80 0.10 -8.82
CA VAL A 14 9.11 0.21 -10.24
C VAL A 14 9.96 1.45 -10.48
N ASN A 15 11.19 1.30 -10.93
CA ASN A 15 12.02 2.43 -11.34
C ASN A 15 11.55 2.98 -12.69
N THR A 16 11.18 4.25 -12.73
CA THR A 16 10.57 4.90 -13.92
C THR A 16 11.26 6.22 -14.26
N PRO A 17 12.56 6.21 -14.63
CA PRO A 17 13.36 7.41 -14.87
C PRO A 17 12.73 8.39 -15.86
N ASP A 18 12.20 7.91 -16.99
CA ASP A 18 11.61 8.78 -18.01
C ASP A 18 10.28 9.39 -17.54
N MET A 19 9.47 8.62 -16.79
CA MET A 19 8.19 9.11 -16.28
C MET A 19 8.35 10.25 -15.27
N ILE A 20 9.48 10.34 -14.55
CA ILE A 20 9.78 11.50 -13.69
C ILE A 20 9.83 12.79 -14.52
N ILE A 21 10.53 12.72 -15.65
CA ILE A 21 10.73 13.88 -16.52
C ILE A 21 9.45 14.21 -17.27
N GLN A 22 8.76 13.21 -17.80
CA GLN A 22 7.65 13.39 -18.72
C GLN A 22 6.28 13.50 -18.04
N ASN A 23 6.06 12.76 -16.94
CA ASN A 23 4.74 12.59 -16.31
C ASN A 23 4.70 13.06 -14.84
N GLY A 24 5.86 13.26 -14.21
CA GLY A 24 5.96 13.79 -12.84
C GLY A 24 5.38 15.20 -12.72
N SER A 25 4.54 15.42 -11.70
CA SER A 25 3.78 16.67 -11.54
C SER A 25 4.66 17.93 -11.47
N THR A 26 5.82 17.84 -10.81
CA THR A 26 6.77 18.95 -10.69
C THR A 26 7.39 19.33 -12.03
N CYS A 27 7.80 18.35 -12.83
CA CYS A 27 8.38 18.58 -14.15
C CYS A 27 7.33 19.09 -15.15
N GLN A 28 6.11 18.54 -15.12
CA GLN A 28 5.02 19.02 -15.96
C GLN A 28 4.64 20.47 -15.62
N THR A 29 4.47 20.79 -14.34
CA THR A 29 4.14 22.15 -13.90
C THR A 29 5.25 23.13 -14.29
N GLU A 30 6.52 22.76 -14.10
CA GLU A 30 7.63 23.63 -14.46
C GLU A 30 7.71 23.86 -15.97
N ARG A 31 7.44 22.86 -16.81
CA ARG A 31 7.40 23.03 -18.27
C ARG A 31 6.35 24.06 -18.70
N VAL A 32 5.23 24.14 -18.01
CA VAL A 32 4.17 25.13 -18.30
C VAL A 32 4.55 26.52 -17.78
N VAL A 33 5.09 26.61 -16.56
CA VAL A 33 5.32 27.89 -15.87
C VAL A 33 6.65 28.54 -16.26
N ASN A 34 7.69 27.75 -16.50
CA ASN A 34 9.05 28.21 -16.77
C ASN A 34 9.83 27.16 -17.62
N PRO A 35 9.54 27.05 -18.92
CA PRO A 35 10.09 25.99 -19.78
C PRO A 35 11.63 26.00 -19.90
N ASP A 36 12.26 27.16 -19.74
CA ASP A 36 13.72 27.32 -19.83
C ASP A 36 14.43 27.27 -18.46
N SER A 37 13.73 26.79 -17.41
CA SER A 37 14.27 26.76 -16.05
C SER A 37 15.56 25.96 -15.95
N GLU A 38 16.43 26.39 -15.03
CA GLU A 38 17.65 25.64 -14.72
C GLU A 38 17.33 24.25 -14.17
N PHE A 39 16.22 24.13 -13.43
CA PHE A 39 15.76 22.84 -12.92
C PHE A 39 15.50 21.82 -14.04
N LEU A 40 14.78 22.20 -15.10
CA LEU A 40 14.48 21.28 -16.21
C LEU A 40 15.74 20.85 -16.98
N LYS A 41 16.78 21.70 -17.01
CA LYS A 41 18.06 21.39 -17.64
C LYS A 41 18.92 20.44 -16.79
N GLU A 42 18.83 20.56 -15.47
CA GLU A 42 19.68 19.80 -14.54
C GLU A 42 19.04 18.50 -14.06
N VAL A 43 17.70 18.42 -13.92
CA VAL A 43 17.00 17.29 -13.28
C VAL A 43 17.39 15.92 -13.85
N GLY A 44 17.62 15.81 -15.16
CA GLY A 44 18.05 14.57 -15.80
C GLY A 44 19.38 14.00 -15.27
N LYS A 45 20.27 14.86 -14.77
CA LYS A 45 21.57 14.46 -14.18
C LYS A 45 21.44 13.93 -12.75
N HIS A 46 20.28 14.11 -12.13
CA HIS A 46 19.98 13.69 -10.76
C HIS A 46 19.13 12.42 -10.71
N ILE A 47 18.76 11.85 -11.86
CA ILE A 47 18.05 10.58 -11.94
C ILE A 47 19.03 9.44 -11.70
N ARG A 48 18.67 8.55 -10.78
CA ARG A 48 19.47 7.36 -10.47
C ARG A 48 19.32 6.31 -11.57
N SER A 49 20.41 5.61 -11.82
CA SER A 49 20.41 4.37 -12.59
C SER A 49 19.67 3.26 -11.83
N PHE A 50 19.23 2.22 -12.55
CA PHE A 50 18.58 1.06 -11.93
C PHE A 50 19.46 0.38 -10.86
N ASP A 51 20.79 0.30 -11.08
CA ASP A 51 21.72 -0.28 -10.10
C ASP A 51 21.76 0.53 -8.80
N GLU A 52 21.78 1.86 -8.89
CA GLU A 52 21.73 2.75 -7.73
C GLU A 52 20.40 2.63 -6.97
N VAL A 53 19.28 2.47 -7.69
CA VAL A 53 17.96 2.23 -7.08
C VAL A 53 17.93 0.88 -6.35
N VAL A 54 18.54 -0.16 -6.92
CA VAL A 54 18.65 -1.49 -6.30
C VAL A 54 19.53 -1.43 -5.06
N LYS A 55 20.70 -0.79 -5.12
CA LYS A 55 21.65 -0.73 -3.99
C LYS A 55 21.27 0.29 -2.92
N TYR A 56 20.16 0.99 -3.08
CA TYR A 56 19.67 1.94 -2.09
C TYR A 56 19.05 1.22 -0.87
N LEU A 57 19.66 1.41 0.30
CA LEU A 57 19.29 0.74 1.56
C LEU A 57 17.77 0.77 1.86
N PRO A 58 17.08 1.93 1.84
CA PRO A 58 15.62 1.97 2.05
C PRO A 58 14.81 1.10 1.10
N ASN A 59 15.23 0.98 -0.16
CA ASN A 59 14.53 0.11 -1.13
C ASN A 59 14.72 -1.37 -0.78
N GLN A 60 15.90 -1.75 -0.30
CA GLN A 60 16.18 -3.13 0.15
C GLN A 60 15.40 -3.50 1.42
N VAL A 61 15.14 -2.53 2.30
CA VAL A 61 14.18 -2.73 3.42
C VAL A 61 12.77 -2.93 2.87
N TYR A 62 12.34 -2.11 1.91
CA TYR A 62 10.99 -2.16 1.36
C TYR A 62 10.63 -3.52 0.75
N ILE A 63 11.54 -4.14 -0.01
CA ILE A 63 11.34 -5.46 -0.62
C ILE A 63 11.75 -6.64 0.30
N GLY A 64 12.11 -6.36 1.56
CA GLY A 64 12.36 -7.39 2.58
C GLY A 64 13.71 -8.10 2.50
N ASN A 65 14.71 -7.54 1.82
CA ASN A 65 16.06 -8.11 1.78
C ASN A 65 16.83 -7.87 3.08
N ILE A 66 16.60 -6.72 3.72
CA ILE A 66 17.16 -6.38 5.03
C ILE A 66 16.05 -5.95 6.00
N ALA A 67 16.28 -6.13 7.29
CA ALA A 67 15.33 -5.68 8.31
C ALA A 67 15.40 -4.15 8.48
N PRO A 68 14.29 -3.46 8.82
CA PRO A 68 14.28 -2.01 9.03
C PRO A 68 15.30 -1.51 10.06
N GLN A 69 15.56 -2.32 11.10
CA GLN A 69 16.51 -2.03 12.17
C GLN A 69 17.95 -1.90 11.65
N GLU A 70 18.28 -2.54 10.53
CA GLU A 70 19.62 -2.43 9.91
C GLU A 70 19.95 -1.00 9.49
N LEU A 71 18.94 -0.17 9.19
CA LEU A 71 19.15 1.25 8.86
C LEU A 71 19.80 2.04 10.02
N GLU A 72 19.63 1.60 11.27
CA GLU A 72 20.26 2.25 12.43
C GLU A 72 21.79 2.12 12.43
N ASN A 73 22.33 1.16 11.68
CA ASN A 73 23.77 0.96 11.53
C ASN A 73 24.42 1.93 10.54
N TYR A 74 23.63 2.75 9.84
CA TYR A 74 24.08 3.68 8.81
C TYR A 74 23.77 5.13 9.17
N GLU A 75 24.74 6.03 8.93
CA GLU A 75 24.53 7.46 9.11
C GLU A 75 23.71 8.05 7.96
N MET A 76 22.64 8.79 8.26
CA MET A 76 21.88 9.52 7.24
C MET A 76 22.69 10.68 6.61
N PRO A 77 22.48 11.01 5.33
CA PRO A 77 21.50 10.40 4.43
C PRO A 77 21.96 9.05 3.87
N PHE A 78 21.02 8.14 3.64
CA PHE A 78 21.31 6.82 3.08
C PHE A 78 21.83 6.89 1.64
N THR A 79 21.58 7.99 0.93
CA THR A 79 22.17 8.26 -0.40
C THR A 79 23.69 8.31 -0.41
N ASN A 80 24.34 8.48 0.74
CA ASN A 80 25.80 8.45 0.84
C ASN A 80 26.37 7.02 0.92
N HIS A 81 25.49 6.01 0.99
CA HIS A 81 25.86 4.61 1.13
C HIS A 81 25.36 3.81 -0.08
N SER A 82 26.10 2.76 -0.41
CA SER A 82 25.72 1.78 -1.42
C SER A 82 25.72 0.40 -0.76
N TYR A 83 24.58 -0.28 -0.78
CA TYR A 83 24.49 -1.65 -0.30
C TYR A 83 24.84 -2.61 -1.44
N GLU A 84 26.12 -2.96 -1.56
CA GLU A 84 26.66 -3.75 -2.68
C GLU A 84 26.05 -5.16 -2.81
N GLU A 85 25.49 -5.70 -1.74
CA GLU A 85 24.76 -6.98 -1.74
C GLU A 85 23.31 -6.85 -2.20
N GLY A 86 22.85 -5.63 -2.51
CA GLY A 86 21.49 -5.33 -2.91
C GLY A 86 21.06 -6.09 -4.16
N LYS A 87 19.84 -6.60 -4.14
CA LYS A 87 19.24 -7.35 -5.25
C LYS A 87 17.89 -6.77 -5.60
N ALA A 88 17.54 -6.85 -6.89
CA ALA A 88 16.23 -6.44 -7.36
C ALA A 88 15.12 -7.38 -6.85
N ASP A 89 15.42 -8.67 -6.72
CA ASP A 89 14.50 -9.64 -6.14
C ASP A 89 14.67 -9.71 -4.62
N GLY A 90 13.56 -9.63 -3.90
CA GLY A 90 13.50 -9.63 -2.45
C GLY A 90 12.59 -10.72 -1.87
N LYS A 91 12.66 -10.89 -0.55
CA LYS A 91 11.84 -11.89 0.14
C LYS A 91 10.35 -11.55 0.15
N MET A 92 10.03 -10.27 0.14
CA MET A 92 8.65 -9.77 0.23
C MET A 92 8.22 -9.01 -1.03
N GLY A 93 9.08 -8.89 -2.04
CA GLY A 93 8.79 -8.05 -3.19
C GLY A 93 9.94 -7.91 -4.17
N LYS A 94 9.78 -6.99 -5.13
CA LYS A 94 10.73 -6.81 -6.23
C LYS A 94 10.91 -5.35 -6.63
N ILE A 95 12.12 -4.99 -7.06
CA ILE A 95 12.42 -3.75 -7.77
C ILE A 95 12.37 -4.04 -9.28
N VAL A 96 11.53 -3.33 -10.01
CA VAL A 96 11.20 -3.60 -11.40
C VAL A 96 11.72 -2.48 -12.30
N LYS A 97 12.24 -2.85 -13.48
CA LYS A 97 12.72 -1.90 -14.48
C LYS A 97 11.57 -1.26 -15.27
N GLN A 98 11.84 -0.12 -15.87
CA GLN A 98 10.84 0.66 -16.62
C GLN A 98 10.30 -0.07 -17.84
N ASP A 99 11.15 -0.79 -18.59
CA ASP A 99 10.79 -1.56 -19.78
C ASP A 99 9.72 -2.63 -19.47
N VAL A 100 9.97 -3.43 -18.44
CA VAL A 100 9.01 -4.42 -17.91
C VAL A 100 7.70 -3.74 -17.53
N PHE A 101 7.77 -2.58 -16.88
CA PHE A 101 6.56 -1.85 -16.48
C PHE A 101 5.77 -1.31 -17.66
N ILE A 102 6.43 -0.77 -18.69
CA ILE A 102 5.77 -0.29 -19.91
C ILE A 102 5.04 -1.44 -20.61
N ALA A 103 5.63 -2.64 -20.68
CA ALA A 103 4.95 -3.83 -21.20
C ALA A 103 3.68 -4.17 -20.38
N LEU A 104 3.78 -4.08 -19.05
CA LEU A 104 2.65 -4.34 -18.14
C LEU A 104 1.54 -3.29 -18.25
N LEU A 105 1.84 -2.04 -18.62
CA LEU A 105 0.80 -1.05 -18.95
C LEU A 105 -0.07 -1.54 -20.10
N GLN A 106 0.53 -2.09 -21.17
CA GLN A 106 -0.23 -2.63 -22.30
C GLN A 106 -0.97 -3.92 -21.92
N MET A 107 -0.37 -4.80 -21.13
CA MET A 107 -1.05 -6.03 -20.68
C MET A 107 -2.24 -5.74 -19.75
N SER A 108 -2.15 -4.67 -18.95
CA SER A 108 -3.20 -4.25 -18.03
C SER A 108 -4.31 -3.44 -18.71
N ASP A 109 -4.15 -3.09 -19.98
CA ASP A 109 -5.08 -2.27 -20.72
C ASP A 109 -6.15 -3.12 -21.42
N ALA A 110 -7.38 -3.04 -20.91
CA ALA A 110 -8.53 -3.74 -21.47
C ALA A 110 -9.15 -3.04 -22.69
N PHE A 111 -8.75 -1.80 -22.99
CA PHE A 111 -9.41 -0.93 -23.97
C PHE A 111 -8.53 -0.57 -25.17
N ASP A 112 -7.36 -1.19 -25.30
CA ASP A 112 -6.45 -1.01 -26.44
C ASP A 112 -6.05 0.47 -26.68
N LEU A 113 -5.85 1.18 -25.57
CA LEU A 113 -5.34 2.53 -25.46
C LEU A 113 -3.82 2.61 -25.55
N VAL A 114 -3.11 1.60 -25.05
CA VAL A 114 -1.64 1.54 -25.04
C VAL A 114 -1.12 0.96 -26.35
N LYS A 115 -0.34 1.74 -27.07
CA LYS A 115 0.32 1.36 -28.33
C LYS A 115 1.82 1.41 -28.15
N LEU A 116 2.47 0.26 -28.32
CA LEU A 116 3.92 0.10 -28.22
C LEU A 116 4.51 -0.22 -29.59
N SER A 117 5.74 0.22 -29.87
CA SER A 117 6.41 -0.11 -31.13
C SER A 117 6.67 -1.62 -31.25
N GLU A 118 6.74 -2.11 -32.48
CA GLU A 118 7.13 -3.50 -32.75
C GLU A 118 8.53 -3.82 -32.21
N GLU A 119 9.47 -2.89 -32.34
CA GLU A 119 10.83 -3.01 -31.81
C GLU A 119 10.82 -3.25 -30.30
N PHE A 120 10.12 -2.41 -29.54
CA PHE A 120 10.04 -2.52 -28.08
C PHE A 120 9.40 -3.84 -27.65
N VAL A 121 8.28 -4.22 -28.27
CA VAL A 121 7.56 -5.45 -27.92
C VAL A 121 8.38 -6.70 -28.22
N ASN A 122 9.09 -6.74 -29.34
CA ASN A 122 9.94 -7.88 -29.70
C ASN A 122 11.10 -8.08 -28.71
N GLU A 123 11.62 -6.99 -28.14
CA GLU A 123 12.70 -7.04 -27.15
C GLU A 123 12.19 -7.47 -25.77
N ILE A 124 11.09 -6.89 -25.28
CA ILE A 124 10.63 -7.09 -23.90
C ILE A 124 9.79 -8.35 -23.69
N LYS A 125 9.12 -8.84 -24.74
CA LYS A 125 8.19 -9.97 -24.61
C LYS A 125 8.82 -11.25 -24.03
N PRO A 126 10.00 -11.71 -24.48
CA PRO A 126 10.65 -12.88 -23.88
C PRO A 126 10.92 -12.71 -22.37
N VAL A 127 11.29 -11.51 -21.94
CA VAL A 127 11.53 -11.19 -20.51
C VAL A 127 10.25 -11.30 -19.71
N ILE A 128 9.13 -10.79 -20.23
CA ILE A 128 7.81 -10.90 -19.59
C ILE A 128 7.37 -12.36 -19.46
N GLU A 129 7.53 -13.15 -20.52
CA GLU A 129 7.14 -14.56 -20.54
C GLU A 129 7.95 -15.40 -19.53
N GLU A 130 9.23 -15.07 -19.35
CA GLU A 130 10.12 -15.71 -18.37
C GLU A 130 9.84 -15.26 -16.93
N GLU A 131 9.73 -13.96 -16.68
CA GLU A 131 9.66 -13.41 -15.33
C GLU A 131 8.24 -13.44 -14.72
N TYR A 132 7.19 -13.39 -15.54
CA TYR A 132 5.79 -13.29 -15.08
C TYR A 132 4.88 -14.37 -15.67
N PRO A 133 5.20 -15.67 -15.51
CA PRO A 133 4.38 -16.77 -16.04
C PRO A 133 2.94 -16.78 -15.49
N ILE A 134 2.71 -16.19 -14.33
CA ILE A 134 1.37 -16.03 -13.74
C ILE A 134 0.43 -15.19 -14.61
N LEU A 135 0.98 -14.33 -15.48
CA LEU A 135 0.27 -13.45 -16.40
C LEU A 135 0.17 -14.01 -17.82
N GLU A 136 0.43 -15.31 -18.01
CA GLU A 136 0.36 -15.98 -19.32
C GLU A 136 -0.91 -15.68 -20.12
N PRO A 137 -2.12 -15.65 -19.52
CA PRO A 137 -3.34 -15.31 -20.26
C PRO A 137 -3.32 -13.93 -20.95
N TYR A 138 -2.45 -13.03 -20.48
CA TYR A 138 -2.30 -11.66 -20.99
C TYR A 138 -1.09 -11.48 -21.91
N PHE A 139 -0.24 -12.49 -22.14
CA PHE A 139 0.89 -12.39 -23.08
C PHE A 139 0.44 -12.10 -24.51
N GLY A 140 -0.78 -12.53 -24.84
CA GLY A 140 -1.44 -12.21 -26.11
C GLY A 140 -1.77 -10.73 -26.26
N HIS A 141 -1.88 -9.95 -25.19
CA HIS A 141 -2.19 -8.51 -25.26
C HIS A 141 -0.96 -7.66 -25.56
N LEU A 142 0.24 -8.14 -25.22
CA LEU A 142 1.50 -7.47 -25.55
C LEU A 142 1.78 -7.60 -27.05
N LYS A 143 1.48 -6.53 -27.80
CA LYS A 143 1.53 -6.47 -29.26
C LYS A 143 2.12 -5.16 -29.76
N GLY A 144 3.04 -5.29 -30.72
CA GLY A 144 3.59 -4.16 -31.46
C GLY A 144 2.55 -3.46 -32.34
N SER A 145 2.73 -2.16 -32.54
CA SER A 145 1.90 -1.28 -33.36
C SER A 145 2.79 -0.32 -34.13
N ASP A 146 2.27 0.17 -35.26
CA ASP A 146 2.88 1.31 -35.95
C ASP A 146 2.63 2.61 -35.16
N ILE A 147 3.71 3.25 -34.74
CA ILE A 147 3.68 4.51 -33.97
C ILE A 147 4.26 5.69 -34.76
N SER A 148 4.52 5.54 -36.07
CA SER A 148 5.19 6.58 -36.87
C SER A 148 4.41 7.89 -36.95
N ASN A 149 3.08 7.81 -36.84
CA ASN A 149 2.17 8.97 -36.97
C ASN A 149 1.68 9.50 -35.61
N ALA A 150 2.32 9.12 -34.50
CA ALA A 150 1.86 9.48 -33.15
C ALA A 150 1.99 10.98 -32.82
N GLN A 151 2.82 11.73 -33.55
CA GLN A 151 3.06 13.16 -33.25
C GLN A 151 1.79 14.01 -33.30
N GLU A 152 0.90 13.77 -34.26
CA GLU A 152 -0.37 14.51 -34.36
C GLU A 152 -1.27 14.26 -33.12
N LEU A 153 -1.24 13.06 -32.56
CA LEU A 153 -1.99 12.72 -31.34
C LEU A 153 -1.43 13.43 -30.10
N PHE A 154 -0.11 13.61 -30.05
CA PHE A 154 0.55 14.34 -28.96
C PHE A 154 0.21 15.83 -29.03
N ASP A 155 0.31 16.42 -30.23
CA ASP A 155 0.04 17.84 -30.45
C ASP A 155 -1.42 18.21 -30.18
N THR A 156 -2.34 17.25 -30.32
CA THR A 156 -3.78 17.41 -30.06
C THR A 156 -4.21 16.94 -28.66
N HIS A 157 -3.26 16.53 -27.79
CA HIS A 157 -3.53 15.96 -26.47
C HIS A 157 -4.44 14.72 -26.45
N MET A 158 -4.53 14.02 -27.59
CA MET A 158 -5.29 12.78 -27.74
C MET A 158 -4.47 11.55 -27.36
N ALA A 159 -3.16 11.70 -27.14
CA ALA A 159 -2.31 10.68 -26.55
C ALA A 159 -1.18 11.29 -25.71
N GLU A 160 -0.73 10.53 -24.71
CA GLU A 160 0.47 10.79 -23.91
C GLU A 160 1.59 9.84 -24.34
N ALA A 161 2.77 10.37 -24.63
CA ALA A 161 3.90 9.57 -25.10
C ALA A 161 4.52 8.72 -23.97
N LEU A 162 4.91 7.49 -24.32
CA LEU A 162 5.69 6.60 -23.46
C LEU A 162 7.15 6.62 -23.90
N TYR A 163 8.03 6.89 -22.95
CA TYR A 163 9.46 7.00 -23.17
C TYR A 163 10.21 5.86 -22.51
N HIS A 164 11.24 5.37 -23.19
CA HIS A 164 12.25 4.47 -22.65
C HIS A 164 13.63 4.91 -23.16
N ASP A 165 14.56 5.13 -22.23
CA ASP A 165 15.92 5.63 -22.50
C ASP A 165 15.90 6.93 -23.33
N GLY A 166 14.99 7.84 -22.98
CA GLY A 166 14.81 9.12 -23.66
C GLY A 166 14.20 9.03 -25.07
N LYS A 167 13.77 7.84 -25.53
CA LYS A 167 13.14 7.64 -26.85
C LYS A 167 11.67 7.27 -26.70
N VAL A 168 10.84 7.75 -27.61
CA VAL A 168 9.43 7.34 -27.68
C VAL A 168 9.36 5.87 -28.09
N CYS A 169 8.83 5.02 -27.21
CA CYS A 169 8.60 3.59 -27.44
C CYS A 169 7.12 3.25 -27.63
N GLY A 170 6.23 4.21 -27.37
CA GLY A 170 4.79 4.03 -27.49
C GLY A 170 4.00 5.25 -27.04
N TYR A 171 2.71 5.07 -26.83
CA TYR A 171 1.81 6.08 -26.29
C TYR A 171 0.55 5.48 -25.66
N ILE A 172 -0.14 6.28 -24.85
CA ILE A 172 -1.44 5.98 -24.26
C ILE A 172 -2.47 6.96 -24.80
N LYS A 173 -3.51 6.47 -25.46
CA LYS A 173 -4.60 7.29 -26.00
C LYS A 173 -5.57 7.75 -24.90
N ALA A 174 -6.25 8.86 -25.16
CA ALA A 174 -7.48 9.20 -24.46
C ALA A 174 -8.53 8.10 -24.70
N ALA A 175 -9.34 7.81 -23.68
CA ALA A 175 -10.50 6.94 -23.79
C ALA A 175 -11.75 7.72 -24.27
N HIS A 176 -11.69 9.05 -24.31
CA HIS A 176 -12.76 9.91 -24.81
C HIS A 176 -12.22 11.26 -25.29
N ASP A 177 -12.84 11.84 -26.33
CA ASP A 177 -12.37 13.08 -26.97
C ASP A 177 -12.57 14.35 -26.13
N ILE A 178 -13.54 14.33 -25.21
CA ILE A 178 -13.94 15.54 -24.45
C ILE A 178 -14.04 15.31 -22.94
N ASP A 179 -14.06 14.07 -22.47
CA ASP A 179 -14.22 13.81 -21.04
C ASP A 179 -12.85 13.87 -20.37
N VAL A 180 -12.65 14.88 -19.53
CA VAL A 180 -11.37 15.13 -18.87
C VAL A 180 -10.94 13.95 -17.98
N ASN A 181 -11.88 13.20 -17.39
CA ASN A 181 -11.55 12.03 -16.57
C ASN A 181 -11.19 10.79 -17.43
N LEU A 182 -11.37 10.87 -18.74
CA LEU A 182 -10.98 9.87 -19.73
C LEU A 182 -9.96 10.43 -20.73
N SER A 183 -9.32 11.54 -20.38
CA SER A 183 -8.22 12.14 -21.15
C SER A 183 -7.01 11.21 -21.19
N ALA A 184 -6.10 11.42 -22.15
CA ALA A 184 -4.87 10.62 -22.24
C ALA A 184 -4.05 10.69 -20.95
N HIS A 185 -3.99 11.86 -20.31
CA HIS A 185 -3.35 12.08 -19.01
C HIS A 185 -3.96 11.21 -17.91
N THR A 186 -5.29 11.26 -17.75
CA THR A 186 -5.98 10.48 -16.72
C THR A 186 -5.90 8.97 -16.99
N MET A 187 -5.98 8.56 -18.25
CA MET A 187 -5.81 7.14 -18.61
C MET A 187 -4.38 6.66 -18.34
N PHE A 188 -3.37 7.49 -18.58
CA PHE A 188 -1.98 7.19 -18.24
C PHE A 188 -1.84 6.93 -16.73
N GLU A 189 -2.32 7.84 -15.90
CA GLU A 189 -2.22 7.71 -14.45
C GLU A 189 -3.00 6.50 -13.92
N ASN A 190 -4.23 6.29 -14.40
CA ASN A 190 -5.03 5.11 -14.06
C ASN A 190 -4.32 3.80 -14.43
N LEU A 191 -3.69 3.73 -15.60
CA LEU A 191 -2.96 2.53 -16.03
C LEU A 191 -1.69 2.30 -15.19
N VAL A 192 -1.00 3.36 -14.78
CA VAL A 192 0.17 3.25 -13.87
C VAL A 192 -0.27 2.71 -12.49
N VAL A 193 -1.38 3.21 -11.94
CA VAL A 193 -1.96 2.69 -10.70
C VAL A 193 -2.34 1.23 -10.85
N LYS A 194 -3.09 0.88 -11.90
CA LYS A 194 -3.52 -0.50 -12.15
C LYS A 194 -2.33 -1.44 -12.33
N ALA A 195 -1.39 -1.15 -13.21
CA ALA A 195 -0.28 -2.03 -13.54
C ALA A 195 0.67 -2.24 -12.34
N SER A 196 0.93 -1.20 -11.55
CA SER A 196 1.74 -1.33 -10.34
C SER A 196 1.00 -2.08 -9.22
N GLY A 197 -0.32 -1.94 -9.12
CA GLY A 197 -1.16 -2.78 -8.27
C GLY A 197 -1.18 -4.25 -8.68
N VAL A 198 -1.22 -4.54 -9.99
CA VAL A 198 -1.08 -5.91 -10.54
C VAL A 198 0.25 -6.51 -10.14
N LEU A 199 1.36 -5.78 -10.30
CA LEU A 199 2.67 -6.25 -9.85
C LEU A 199 2.68 -6.56 -8.35
N ALA A 200 2.16 -5.66 -7.52
CA ALA A 200 2.14 -5.87 -6.07
C ALA A 200 1.31 -7.11 -5.68
N ALA A 201 0.18 -7.35 -6.33
CA ALA A 201 -0.65 -8.53 -6.13
C ALA A 201 0.03 -9.82 -6.63
N VAL A 202 0.76 -9.76 -7.75
CA VAL A 202 1.60 -10.87 -8.22
C VAL A 202 2.69 -11.22 -7.21
N GLU A 203 3.40 -10.23 -6.67
CA GLU A 203 4.40 -10.44 -5.63
C GLU A 203 3.79 -11.05 -4.36
N LEU A 204 2.61 -10.58 -3.92
CA LEU A 204 1.90 -11.20 -2.79
C LEU A 204 1.62 -12.68 -3.05
N VAL A 205 1.03 -13.01 -4.21
CA VAL A 205 0.64 -14.38 -4.55
C VAL A 205 1.86 -15.30 -4.65
N THR A 206 2.88 -14.86 -5.39
CA THR A 206 4.05 -15.69 -5.70
C THR A 206 5.02 -15.86 -4.53
N LYS A 207 5.20 -14.83 -3.69
CA LYS A 207 6.11 -14.90 -2.53
C LYS A 207 5.53 -15.68 -1.35
N ASN A 208 4.20 -15.84 -1.30
CA ASN A 208 3.49 -16.46 -0.18
C ASN A 208 2.76 -17.77 -0.57
N ASP A 209 2.94 -18.26 -1.80
CA ASP A 209 2.27 -19.47 -2.32
C ASP A 209 0.75 -19.46 -2.12
N ILE A 210 0.12 -18.31 -2.38
CA ILE A 210 -1.32 -18.12 -2.19
C ILE A 210 -2.05 -18.68 -3.40
N ASN A 211 -3.03 -19.56 -3.16
CA ASN A 211 -3.95 -19.95 -4.20
C ASN A 211 -4.88 -18.77 -4.58
N ARG A 212 -4.83 -18.35 -5.85
CA ARG A 212 -5.62 -17.22 -6.37
C ARG A 212 -7.13 -17.43 -6.25
N ASP A 213 -7.58 -18.67 -6.35
CA ASP A 213 -9.00 -19.02 -6.26
C ASP A 213 -9.54 -18.92 -4.82
N ASP A 214 -8.66 -18.83 -3.82
CA ASP A 214 -9.06 -18.71 -2.42
C ASP A 214 -9.40 -17.26 -2.04
N ILE A 215 -9.12 -16.27 -2.90
CA ILE A 215 -9.35 -14.85 -2.62
C ILE A 215 -10.80 -14.48 -2.98
N ASP A 216 -11.57 -14.03 -1.99
CA ASP A 216 -13.00 -13.73 -2.14
C ASP A 216 -13.27 -12.25 -2.44
N TYR A 217 -12.41 -11.36 -1.95
CA TYR A 217 -12.61 -9.91 -2.04
C TYR A 217 -11.30 -9.17 -2.18
N VAL A 218 -11.31 -8.08 -2.95
CA VAL A 218 -10.19 -7.14 -3.08
C VAL A 218 -10.62 -5.74 -2.64
N ILE A 219 -9.86 -5.14 -1.73
CA ILE A 219 -9.94 -3.72 -1.41
C ILE A 219 -8.74 -3.03 -2.04
N GLU A 220 -8.98 -2.07 -2.93
CA GLU A 220 -7.91 -1.25 -3.49
C GLU A 220 -7.84 0.10 -2.80
N CYS A 221 -6.65 0.57 -2.42
CA CYS A 221 -6.52 1.73 -1.53
C CYS A 221 -5.45 2.77 -1.90
N SER A 222 -5.13 2.90 -3.19
CA SER A 222 -4.37 4.04 -3.71
C SER A 222 -5.18 5.35 -3.68
N GLU A 223 -4.62 6.44 -4.23
CA GLU A 223 -5.24 7.76 -4.19
C GLU A 223 -6.15 8.06 -5.39
N GLU A 224 -6.03 7.31 -6.48
CA GLU A 224 -6.64 7.69 -7.76
C GLU A 224 -8.12 7.29 -7.87
N ALA A 225 -8.93 8.06 -8.57
CA ALA A 225 -10.36 7.76 -8.71
C ALA A 225 -10.74 7.62 -10.18
N CYS A 226 -10.93 6.38 -10.65
CA CYS A 226 -11.30 6.13 -12.04
C CYS A 226 -12.82 6.23 -12.27
N GLY A 227 -13.21 6.61 -13.48
CA GLY A 227 -14.60 6.79 -13.89
C GLY A 227 -14.76 7.99 -14.82
N ASP A 228 -15.87 8.03 -15.55
CA ASP A 228 -16.22 9.13 -16.43
C ASP A 228 -16.74 10.36 -15.62
N VAL A 229 -17.11 11.42 -16.33
CA VAL A 229 -17.70 12.63 -15.72
C VAL A 229 -18.99 12.39 -14.93
N ASN A 230 -19.74 11.32 -15.24
CA ASN A 230 -20.99 10.98 -14.56
C ASN A 230 -20.78 10.12 -13.31
N GLN A 231 -19.68 9.35 -13.27
CA GLN A 231 -19.42 8.30 -12.27
C GLN A 231 -17.96 8.35 -11.77
N ARG A 232 -17.42 9.55 -11.52
CA ARG A 232 -16.04 9.70 -11.02
C ARG A 232 -15.84 8.96 -9.69
N GLY A 233 -14.89 8.03 -9.65
CA GLY A 233 -14.64 7.15 -8.49
C GLY A 233 -15.62 5.98 -8.36
N GLY A 234 -16.52 5.79 -9.33
CA GLY A 234 -17.37 4.60 -9.44
C GLY A 234 -16.72 3.48 -10.25
N GLY A 235 -15.67 3.78 -11.03
CA GLY A 235 -14.78 2.78 -11.60
C GLY A 235 -13.98 2.10 -10.48
N ASN A 236 -13.65 0.82 -10.68
CA ASN A 236 -13.16 -0.03 -9.61
C ASN A 236 -11.78 -0.61 -9.96
N PHE A 237 -10.73 -0.05 -9.36
CA PHE A 237 -9.37 -0.54 -9.54
C PHE A 237 -9.21 -1.95 -8.96
N ALA A 238 -9.79 -2.23 -7.79
CA ALA A 238 -9.69 -3.54 -7.13
C ALA A 238 -10.05 -4.70 -8.06
N LYS A 239 -11.20 -4.60 -8.72
CA LYS A 239 -11.71 -5.61 -9.64
C LYS A 239 -10.88 -5.66 -10.93
N SER A 240 -10.45 -4.50 -11.43
CA SER A 240 -9.61 -4.45 -12.63
C SER A 240 -8.23 -5.10 -12.41
N ILE A 241 -7.67 -4.98 -11.21
CA ILE A 241 -6.41 -5.62 -10.81
C ILE A 241 -6.64 -7.12 -10.62
N ALA A 242 -7.70 -7.50 -9.89
CA ALA A 242 -8.09 -8.89 -9.65
C ALA A 242 -8.25 -9.67 -10.97
N GLU A 243 -8.87 -9.05 -11.97
CA GLU A 243 -9.03 -9.61 -13.32
C GLU A 243 -7.67 -10.00 -13.93
N VAL A 244 -6.71 -9.07 -13.97
CA VAL A 244 -5.40 -9.30 -14.60
C VAL A 244 -4.57 -10.35 -13.87
N VAL A 245 -4.64 -10.38 -12.53
CA VAL A 245 -3.92 -11.36 -11.70
C VAL A 245 -4.56 -12.76 -11.79
N GLY A 246 -5.84 -12.83 -12.20
CA GLY A 246 -6.60 -14.07 -12.31
C GLY A 246 -7.21 -14.52 -10.97
N LEU A 247 -7.71 -13.59 -10.16
CA LEU A 247 -8.41 -13.87 -8.90
C LEU A 247 -9.89 -14.17 -9.18
N GLN A 248 -10.17 -15.35 -9.75
CA GLN A 248 -11.45 -15.66 -10.42
C GLN A 248 -12.68 -15.56 -9.52
N ASN A 249 -12.52 -15.85 -8.22
CA ASN A 249 -13.61 -15.84 -7.24
C ASN A 249 -13.79 -14.47 -6.56
N ALA A 250 -12.90 -13.51 -6.84
CA ALA A 250 -12.90 -12.24 -6.15
C ALA A 250 -13.92 -11.25 -6.74
N THR A 251 -14.64 -10.56 -5.86
CA THR A 251 -15.21 -9.23 -6.16
C THR A 251 -14.37 -8.15 -5.46
N GLY A 252 -14.76 -6.88 -5.51
CA GLY A 252 -13.97 -5.85 -4.83
C GLY A 252 -14.55 -4.45 -4.88
N SER A 253 -13.91 -3.54 -4.14
CA SER A 253 -14.21 -2.10 -4.10
C SER A 253 -12.97 -1.29 -3.74
N ASP A 254 -13.02 0.01 -3.99
CA ASP A 254 -11.92 0.91 -3.68
C ASP A 254 -12.20 1.70 -2.38
N THR A 255 -11.17 1.92 -1.57
CA THR A 255 -11.20 2.69 -0.32
C THR A 255 -10.26 3.89 -0.46
N ARG A 256 -10.78 5.10 -0.22
CA ARG A 256 -10.04 6.37 -0.40
C ARG A 256 -9.95 7.16 0.90
N GLY A 257 -8.74 7.65 1.19
CA GLY A 257 -8.43 8.36 2.44
C GLY A 257 -7.02 8.93 2.49
N PHE A 258 -6.40 9.24 1.35
CA PHE A 258 -4.95 9.56 1.25
C PHE A 258 -4.11 8.49 1.98
N CYS A 259 -3.05 8.90 2.70
CA CYS A 259 -2.23 7.99 3.49
C CYS A 259 -2.94 7.37 4.71
N ALA A 260 -4.22 7.66 4.96
CA ALA A 260 -4.99 6.87 5.93
C ALA A 260 -5.66 5.64 5.28
N ALA A 261 -5.80 5.61 3.94
CA ALA A 261 -6.55 4.58 3.23
C ALA A 261 -6.06 3.15 3.48
N PRO A 262 -4.74 2.85 3.57
CA PRO A 262 -4.30 1.49 3.85
C PRO A 262 -4.70 0.98 5.23
N ILE A 263 -4.70 1.83 6.25
CA ILE A 263 -5.09 1.43 7.60
C ILE A 263 -6.61 1.34 7.74
N HIS A 264 -7.36 2.20 7.04
CA HIS A 264 -8.81 1.98 6.86
C HIS A 264 -9.10 0.62 6.21
N SER A 265 -8.41 0.31 5.12
CA SER A 265 -8.56 -0.96 4.38
C SER A 265 -8.20 -2.16 5.26
N LEU A 266 -7.19 -2.04 6.12
CA LEU A 266 -6.82 -3.07 7.10
C LEU A 266 -7.95 -3.32 8.10
N ILE A 267 -8.60 -2.27 8.61
CA ILE A 267 -9.74 -2.37 9.52
C ILE A 267 -10.97 -2.94 8.79
N GLU A 268 -11.26 -2.48 7.57
CA GLU A 268 -12.37 -2.93 6.73
C GLU A 268 -12.25 -4.40 6.36
N ALA A 269 -11.10 -4.83 5.83
CA ALA A 269 -10.82 -6.24 5.53
C ALA A 269 -10.93 -7.11 6.78
N SER A 270 -10.39 -6.65 7.90
CA SER A 270 -10.50 -7.36 9.18
C SER A 270 -11.95 -7.51 9.64
N ALA A 271 -12.77 -6.46 9.47
CA ALA A 271 -14.19 -6.53 9.80
C ALA A 271 -14.96 -7.49 8.89
N LEU A 272 -14.67 -7.47 7.58
CA LEU A 272 -15.27 -8.38 6.60
C LEU A 272 -14.96 -9.84 6.94
N VAL A 273 -13.70 -10.16 7.21
CA VAL A 273 -13.28 -11.52 7.61
C VAL A 273 -13.88 -11.91 8.95
N LYS A 274 -13.78 -11.05 9.98
CA LYS A 274 -14.33 -11.34 11.31
C LYS A 274 -15.84 -11.56 11.31
N SER A 275 -16.56 -10.92 10.39
CA SER A 275 -18.01 -11.09 10.25
C SER A 275 -18.43 -12.37 9.52
N GLY A 276 -17.47 -13.10 8.91
CA GLY A 276 -17.72 -14.30 8.12
C GLY A 276 -18.32 -14.02 6.74
N VAL A 277 -18.30 -12.77 6.26
CA VAL A 277 -18.76 -12.42 4.90
C VAL A 277 -17.79 -12.97 3.85
N TYR A 278 -16.49 -12.88 4.12
CA TYR A 278 -15.40 -13.39 3.28
C TYR A 278 -14.37 -14.10 4.14
N LYS A 279 -13.63 -15.05 3.58
CA LYS A 279 -12.55 -15.76 4.28
C LYS A 279 -11.20 -15.10 4.04
N ASN A 280 -10.98 -14.65 2.80
CA ASN A 280 -9.73 -14.06 2.36
C ASN A 280 -9.99 -12.74 1.64
N VAL A 281 -9.48 -11.66 2.20
CA VAL A 281 -9.58 -10.31 1.64
C VAL A 281 -8.19 -9.81 1.32
N MET A 282 -7.90 -9.60 0.04
CA MET A 282 -6.68 -8.93 -0.41
C MET A 282 -6.85 -7.42 -0.30
N ILE A 283 -5.88 -6.73 0.27
CA ILE A 283 -5.75 -5.27 0.14
C ILE A 283 -4.62 -5.01 -0.83
N VAL A 284 -4.82 -4.12 -1.81
CA VAL A 284 -3.82 -3.80 -2.84
C VAL A 284 -3.77 -2.30 -3.11
N ALA A 285 -2.60 -1.78 -3.46
CA ALA A 285 -2.48 -0.41 -3.95
C ALA A 285 -1.28 -0.28 -4.90
N GLY A 286 -1.49 0.48 -5.97
CA GLY A 286 -0.46 0.88 -6.92
C GLY A 286 -0.14 2.37 -6.84
N GLY A 287 0.99 2.77 -7.40
CA GLY A 287 1.50 4.15 -7.37
C GLY A 287 0.97 5.04 -8.49
N SER A 288 1.20 6.34 -8.37
CA SER A 288 0.72 7.37 -9.30
C SER A 288 1.89 8.17 -9.88
N THR A 289 1.75 8.58 -11.14
CA THR A 289 2.73 9.43 -11.83
C THR A 289 2.84 10.81 -11.19
N ALA A 290 1.76 11.36 -10.64
CA ALA A 290 1.76 12.67 -10.02
C ALA A 290 2.73 12.76 -8.82
N LYS A 291 3.10 11.63 -8.22
CA LYS A 291 4.05 11.56 -7.10
C LYS A 291 5.52 11.47 -7.52
N LEU A 292 5.79 11.15 -8.78
CA LEU A 292 7.16 11.08 -9.30
C LEU A 292 7.80 12.46 -9.33
N GLY A 293 9.01 12.55 -8.79
CA GLY A 293 9.79 13.80 -8.70
C GLY A 293 9.10 14.92 -7.93
N MET A 294 8.14 14.64 -7.05
CA MET A 294 7.36 15.66 -6.34
C MET A 294 8.27 16.68 -5.61
N ASN A 295 9.33 16.23 -4.94
CA ASN A 295 10.31 17.10 -4.29
C ASN A 295 11.61 17.32 -5.10
N ALA A 296 11.64 16.97 -6.39
CA ALA A 296 12.85 16.98 -7.21
C ALA A 296 13.54 18.35 -7.26
N LYS A 297 12.78 19.46 -7.24
CA LYS A 297 13.36 20.82 -7.22
C LYS A 297 14.25 21.05 -6.00
N ASP A 298 13.79 20.64 -4.83
CA ASP A 298 14.55 20.79 -3.58
C ASP A 298 15.73 19.83 -3.53
N HIS A 299 15.58 18.62 -4.08
CA HIS A 299 16.67 17.65 -4.21
C HIS A 299 17.79 18.20 -5.10
N VAL A 300 17.47 18.58 -6.33
CA VAL A 300 18.41 19.15 -7.32
C VAL A 300 19.12 20.38 -6.73
N LYS A 301 18.38 21.31 -6.14
CA LYS A 301 18.95 22.53 -5.51
C LYS A 301 19.96 22.22 -4.41
N LYS A 302 19.81 21.09 -3.72
CA LYS A 302 20.68 20.66 -2.62
C LYS A 302 21.74 19.63 -3.06
N GLY A 303 21.83 19.31 -4.35
CA GLY A 303 22.76 18.32 -4.87
C GLY A 303 22.38 16.87 -4.54
N PHE A 304 21.14 16.60 -4.16
CA PHE A 304 20.63 15.24 -3.91
C PHE A 304 20.16 14.60 -5.23
N PRO A 305 20.23 13.27 -5.36
CA PRO A 305 19.50 12.57 -6.41
C PRO A 305 17.99 12.76 -6.24
N VAL A 306 17.22 12.60 -7.32
CA VAL A 306 15.76 12.53 -7.25
C VAL A 306 15.38 11.17 -6.68
N LEU A 307 14.72 11.17 -5.52
CA LEU A 307 14.41 9.94 -4.78
C LEU A 307 12.95 9.47 -4.93
N GLU A 308 12.06 10.32 -5.42
CA GLU A 308 10.74 9.91 -5.92
C GLU A 308 10.83 9.42 -7.37
N ASP A 309 11.73 8.48 -7.62
CA ASP A 309 12.05 7.87 -8.92
C ASP A 309 11.49 6.45 -9.08
N VAL A 310 10.64 6.06 -8.13
CA VAL A 310 9.95 4.78 -8.11
C VAL A 310 8.43 4.94 -7.98
N VAL A 311 7.68 4.20 -8.79
CA VAL A 311 6.26 3.90 -8.57
C VAL A 311 6.19 2.72 -7.61
N GLY A 312 5.66 2.97 -6.42
CA GLY A 312 5.59 1.98 -5.34
C GLY A 312 4.20 1.36 -5.25
N GLY A 313 4.15 0.09 -4.89
CA GLY A 313 2.90 -0.63 -4.62
C GLY A 313 3.06 -1.61 -3.46
N PHE A 314 1.92 -2.04 -2.91
CA PHE A 314 1.87 -3.15 -1.96
C PHE A 314 0.58 -3.95 -2.15
N ALA A 315 0.61 -5.21 -1.73
CA ALA A 315 -0.56 -6.02 -1.50
C ALA A 315 -0.37 -6.82 -0.22
N ILE A 316 -1.43 -6.96 0.59
CA ILE A 316 -1.43 -7.81 1.79
C ILE A 316 -2.68 -8.69 1.81
N LEU A 317 -2.60 -9.84 2.47
CA LEU A 317 -3.72 -10.77 2.61
C LEU A 317 -4.21 -10.83 4.05
N ILE A 318 -5.51 -10.56 4.24
CA ILE A 318 -6.21 -10.75 5.51
C ILE A 318 -7.05 -12.02 5.42
N SER A 319 -6.88 -12.92 6.38
CA SER A 319 -7.51 -14.25 6.39
C SER A 319 -8.16 -14.56 7.73
N GLU A 320 -9.00 -15.59 7.74
CA GLU A 320 -9.44 -16.24 8.98
C GLU A 320 -8.23 -16.67 9.82
N ASN A 321 -8.42 -16.69 11.15
CA ASN A 321 -7.37 -17.07 12.07
C ASN A 321 -6.89 -18.50 11.83
N ASP A 322 -5.59 -18.64 11.61
CA ASP A 322 -4.94 -19.93 11.37
C ASP A 322 -4.08 -20.41 12.55
N GLY A 323 -4.09 -19.68 13.68
CA GLY A 323 -3.28 -19.99 14.86
C GLY A 323 -1.78 -19.72 14.70
N VAL A 324 -1.34 -19.18 13.56
CA VAL A 324 0.08 -18.95 13.25
C VAL A 324 0.37 -17.48 13.02
N HIS A 325 -0.34 -16.86 12.07
CA HIS A 325 -0.10 -15.49 11.66
C HIS A 325 -0.65 -14.49 12.68
N PRO A 326 -0.04 -13.30 12.82
CA PRO A 326 -0.43 -12.36 13.84
C PRO A 326 -1.87 -11.86 13.64
N VAL A 327 -2.57 -11.69 14.76
CA VAL A 327 -3.98 -11.31 14.79
C VAL A 327 -4.14 -9.80 14.75
N LEU A 328 -5.14 -9.32 14.01
CA LEU A 328 -5.55 -7.92 13.96
C LEU A 328 -6.65 -7.66 14.99
N ARG A 329 -6.30 -6.90 16.03
CA ARG A 329 -7.16 -6.57 17.17
C ARG A 329 -8.20 -5.52 16.78
N THR A 330 -9.26 -5.97 16.11
CA THR A 330 -10.42 -5.13 15.71
C THR A 330 -11.17 -4.48 16.88
N ASP A 331 -10.85 -4.85 18.12
CA ASP A 331 -11.31 -4.23 19.36
C ASP A 331 -10.36 -3.13 19.88
N ILE A 332 -9.15 -3.01 19.33
CA ILE A 332 -8.16 -1.96 19.64
C ILE A 332 -7.94 -1.10 18.39
N VAL A 333 -8.93 -0.25 18.10
CA VAL A 333 -8.94 0.63 16.93
C VAL A 333 -9.05 2.09 17.36
N GLY A 334 -8.03 2.89 17.07
CA GLY A 334 -8.05 4.34 17.29
C GLY A 334 -8.66 5.07 16.10
N ARG A 335 -9.39 6.17 16.37
CA ARG A 335 -10.12 6.90 15.33
C ARG A 335 -10.05 8.41 15.55
N HIS A 336 -9.64 9.12 14.52
CA HIS A 336 -9.78 10.57 14.48
C HIS A 336 -11.23 10.91 14.09
N THR A 337 -11.99 11.43 15.05
CA THR A 337 -13.39 11.80 14.83
C THR A 337 -13.50 13.26 14.41
N VAL A 338 -14.63 13.63 13.79
CA VAL A 338 -14.97 15.04 13.50
C VAL A 338 -14.84 15.94 14.74
N LYS A 339 -15.10 15.41 15.94
CA LYS A 339 -15.03 16.14 17.21
C LYS A 339 -13.61 16.24 17.79
N THR A 340 -12.67 15.38 17.37
CA THR A 340 -11.31 15.35 17.94
C THR A 340 -10.58 16.68 17.75
N GLY A 341 -10.90 17.42 16.69
CA GLY A 341 -10.23 18.67 16.33
C GLY A 341 -8.85 18.42 15.72
N SER A 342 -8.05 19.47 15.56
CA SER A 342 -6.80 19.41 14.79
C SER A 342 -5.50 19.57 15.57
N SER A 343 -5.56 19.65 16.90
CA SER A 343 -4.33 19.80 17.70
C SER A 343 -3.54 18.49 17.72
N PRO A 344 -2.22 18.49 17.47
CA PRO A 344 -1.43 17.25 17.38
C PRO A 344 -1.60 16.32 18.60
N GLN A 345 -1.77 16.89 19.79
CA GLN A 345 -2.00 16.11 21.01
C GLN A 345 -3.34 15.38 21.02
N ALA A 346 -4.43 16.03 20.57
CA ALA A 346 -5.75 15.39 20.53
C ALA A 346 -5.76 14.23 19.51
N VAL A 347 -5.07 14.42 18.38
CA VAL A 347 -4.89 13.39 17.36
C VAL A 347 -4.20 12.17 17.91
N ILE A 348 -2.98 12.34 18.42
CA ILE A 348 -2.19 11.21 18.91
C ILE A 348 -2.87 10.53 20.09
N SER A 349 -3.59 11.28 20.94
CA SER A 349 -4.40 10.66 21.99
C SER A 349 -5.53 9.79 21.44
N SER A 350 -6.28 10.29 20.45
CA SER A 350 -7.38 9.52 19.83
C SER A 350 -6.92 8.32 18.99
N LEU A 351 -5.73 8.42 18.39
CA LEU A 351 -5.18 7.38 17.54
C LEU A 351 -4.34 6.37 18.31
N VAL A 352 -3.79 6.72 19.47
CA VAL A 352 -2.84 5.85 20.18
C VAL A 352 -3.34 5.52 21.58
N SER A 353 -3.37 6.51 22.47
CA SER A 353 -3.55 6.22 23.90
C SER A 353 -4.96 5.74 24.25
N GLN A 354 -6.00 6.38 23.71
CA GLN A 354 -7.40 6.08 24.08
C GLN A 354 -7.78 4.63 23.75
N SER A 355 -7.46 4.17 22.53
CA SER A 355 -7.76 2.79 22.12
C SER A 355 -7.01 1.74 22.94
N LEU A 356 -5.78 2.05 23.38
CA LEU A 356 -4.99 1.16 24.24
C LEU A 356 -5.58 1.12 25.66
N GLU A 357 -5.86 2.29 26.26
CA GLU A 357 -6.40 2.42 27.62
C GLU A 357 -7.76 1.74 27.77
N GLU A 358 -8.65 1.89 26.78
CA GLU A 358 -9.96 1.21 26.74
C GLU A 358 -9.85 -0.32 26.78
N ASN A 359 -8.68 -0.85 26.40
CA ASN A 359 -8.35 -2.27 26.43
C ASN A 359 -7.31 -2.64 27.50
N GLY A 360 -7.08 -1.76 28.48
CA GLY A 360 -6.20 -2.03 29.62
C GLY A 360 -4.71 -2.08 29.27
N LEU A 361 -4.31 -1.50 28.13
CA LEU A 361 -2.93 -1.42 27.67
C LEU A 361 -2.38 0.00 27.82
N LYS A 362 -1.06 0.09 27.96
CA LYS A 362 -0.30 1.33 27.97
C LYS A 362 0.42 1.52 26.65
N ILE A 363 0.83 2.76 26.37
CA ILE A 363 1.71 3.08 25.23
C ILE A 363 3.01 2.26 25.29
N THR A 364 3.54 2.00 26.49
CA THR A 364 4.77 1.24 26.70
C THR A 364 4.62 -0.26 26.47
N ASP A 365 3.40 -0.78 26.42
CA ASP A 365 3.10 -2.20 26.13
C ASP A 365 3.12 -2.52 24.62
N VAL A 366 3.20 -1.51 23.74
CA VAL A 366 3.38 -1.69 22.30
C VAL A 366 4.87 -1.79 22.01
N ASP A 367 5.33 -2.79 21.26
CA ASP A 367 6.75 -3.01 20.96
C ASP A 367 7.24 -2.10 19.84
N LYS A 368 6.45 -1.95 18.78
CA LYS A 368 6.75 -1.03 17.67
C LYS A 368 5.53 -0.22 17.23
N PHE A 369 5.75 1.05 16.94
CA PHE A 369 4.77 1.91 16.29
C PHE A 369 5.14 2.06 14.81
N SER A 370 4.27 1.60 13.91
CA SER A 370 4.38 1.86 12.49
C SER A 370 3.51 3.04 12.12
N VAL A 371 4.15 4.21 12.02
CA VAL A 371 3.52 5.51 11.78
C VAL A 371 3.71 5.94 10.33
N GLU A 372 3.71 7.24 10.02
CA GLU A 372 4.09 7.69 8.68
C GLU A 372 5.57 7.36 8.38
N MET A 373 5.82 6.27 7.65
CA MET A 373 7.15 5.68 7.40
C MET A 373 7.96 6.37 6.29
N GLN A 374 7.69 7.66 6.05
CA GLN A 374 8.36 8.44 5.01
C GLN A 374 9.88 8.38 5.17
N ASN A 375 10.57 8.10 4.08
CA ASN A 375 12.03 8.09 4.04
C ASN A 375 12.61 9.50 4.33
N PRO A 376 13.40 9.68 5.40
CA PRO A 376 13.99 10.98 5.75
C PRO A 376 14.91 11.57 4.69
N ASP A 377 15.52 10.76 3.82
CA ASP A 377 16.33 11.25 2.70
C ASP A 377 15.47 12.03 1.70
N ILE A 378 14.19 11.68 1.56
CA ILE A 378 13.24 12.38 0.68
C ILE A 378 12.76 13.68 1.36
N THR A 379 12.34 13.58 2.62
CA THR A 379 11.59 14.64 3.31
C THR A 379 12.47 15.72 3.93
N LYS A 380 13.68 15.39 4.42
CA LYS A 380 14.58 16.40 5.02
C LYS A 380 15.06 17.43 4.00
N PRO A 381 15.52 17.06 2.78
CA PRO A 381 15.87 18.02 1.75
C PRO A 381 14.66 18.85 1.29
N ALA A 382 13.44 18.32 1.32
CA ALA A 382 12.21 19.07 1.04
C ALA A 382 11.74 19.98 2.19
N GLY A 383 12.41 19.97 3.35
CA GLY A 383 12.06 20.80 4.50
C GLY A 383 10.96 20.23 5.41
N ALA A 384 10.47 19.02 5.15
CA ALA A 384 9.48 18.33 5.99
C ALA A 384 10.10 17.62 7.22
N GLY A 385 11.43 17.48 7.27
CA GLY A 385 12.14 16.89 8.41
C GLY A 385 12.02 15.36 8.48
N ASN A 386 12.26 14.78 9.66
CA ASN A 386 12.12 13.33 9.91
C ASN A 386 10.72 13.03 10.46
N VAL A 387 9.78 12.66 9.58
CA VAL A 387 8.37 12.49 9.93
C VAL A 387 8.12 11.30 10.88
N PRO A 388 8.69 10.09 10.67
CA PRO A 388 8.56 9.01 11.65
C PRO A 388 9.06 9.42 13.04
N GLU A 389 10.26 9.99 13.13
CA GLU A 389 10.86 10.40 14.42
C GLU A 389 10.03 11.47 15.14
N ALA A 390 9.43 12.41 14.40
CA ALA A 390 8.53 13.41 14.96
C ALA A 390 7.28 12.76 15.60
N ASN A 391 6.73 11.71 14.97
CA ASN A 391 5.62 10.95 15.55
C ASN A 391 6.03 10.21 16.82
N TYR A 392 7.18 9.53 16.84
CA TYR A 392 7.65 8.85 18.05
C TYR A 392 7.87 9.82 19.21
N LYS A 393 8.38 11.03 18.95
CA LYS A 393 8.50 12.09 19.96
C LYS A 393 7.14 12.47 20.55
N MET A 394 6.10 12.57 19.71
CA MET A 394 4.74 12.90 20.17
C MET A 394 4.12 11.76 20.99
N ILE A 395 4.30 10.51 20.57
CA ILE A 395 3.82 9.32 21.29
C ILE A 395 4.53 9.21 22.66
N ALA A 396 5.86 9.34 22.69
CA ALA A 396 6.64 9.32 23.93
C ALA A 396 6.24 10.45 24.88
N ALA A 397 6.04 11.67 24.37
CA ALA A 397 5.59 12.80 25.17
C ALA A 397 4.20 12.57 25.77
N LEU A 398 3.32 11.86 25.07
CA LEU A 398 2.01 11.47 25.59
C LEU A 398 2.14 10.44 26.72
N ALA A 399 3.00 9.42 26.57
CA ALA A 399 3.28 8.44 27.62
C ALA A 399 3.84 9.11 28.89
N VAL A 400 4.75 10.08 28.74
CA VAL A 400 5.26 10.88 29.88
C VAL A 400 4.14 11.65 30.56
N LYS A 401 3.25 12.27 29.79
CA LYS A 401 2.11 13.02 30.33
C LYS A 401 1.15 12.13 31.12
N GLN A 402 1.00 10.87 30.70
CA GLN A 402 0.13 9.88 31.37
C GLN A 402 0.79 9.22 32.58
N GLY A 403 2.10 9.43 32.77
CA GLY A 403 2.86 8.82 33.86
C GLY A 403 3.33 7.39 33.57
N ASP A 404 3.24 6.94 32.32
CA ASP A 404 3.68 5.61 31.88
C ASP A 404 5.15 5.55 31.48
N LEU A 405 5.81 6.70 31.33
CA LEU A 405 7.22 6.83 30.94
C LEU A 405 7.89 7.97 31.71
N ASP A 406 9.12 7.78 32.22
CA ASP A 406 9.88 8.91 32.76
C ASP A 406 10.37 9.81 31.62
N ARG A 407 10.34 11.13 31.82
CA ARG A 407 10.83 12.10 30.83
C ARG A 407 12.27 11.83 30.35
N LYS A 408 13.11 11.25 31.20
CA LYS A 408 14.51 10.89 30.88
C LYS A 408 14.61 9.72 29.89
N GLU A 409 13.56 8.90 29.77
CA GLU A 409 13.53 7.71 28.92
C GLU A 409 13.05 8.01 27.49
N LEU A 410 12.69 9.27 27.18
CA LEU A 410 12.14 9.66 25.89
C LEU A 410 13.04 9.27 24.70
N ALA A 411 14.36 9.44 24.84
CA ALA A 411 15.30 9.07 23.79
C ALA A 411 15.37 7.54 23.58
N ASN A 412 15.34 6.77 24.67
CA ASN A 412 15.33 5.31 24.60
C ASN A 412 14.02 4.81 24.00
N PHE A 413 12.88 5.40 24.35
CA PHE A 413 11.59 5.06 23.76
C PHE A 413 11.61 5.22 22.23
N ILE A 414 12.14 6.34 21.71
CA ILE A 414 12.21 6.58 20.26
C ILE A 414 13.05 5.49 19.57
N LYS A 415 14.17 5.11 20.18
CA LYS A 415 15.05 4.07 19.64
C LYS A 415 14.41 2.68 19.71
N GLU A 416 13.85 2.31 20.86
CA GLU A 416 13.34 0.96 21.10
C GLU A 416 11.99 0.73 20.44
N LYS A 417 11.08 1.71 20.48
CA LYS A 417 9.69 1.60 20.00
C LYS A 417 9.47 2.18 18.60
N GLY A 418 10.40 2.99 18.12
CA GLY A 418 10.35 3.56 16.78
C GLY A 418 11.00 2.68 15.71
N LEU A 419 10.80 3.10 14.47
CA LEU A 419 11.42 2.56 13.25
C LEU A 419 11.89 3.71 12.37
N VAL A 420 13.10 3.62 11.81
CA VAL A 420 13.56 4.56 10.79
C VAL A 420 12.63 4.45 9.57
N GLY A 421 12.24 5.57 8.96
CA GLY A 421 11.41 5.54 7.76
C GLY A 421 12.21 5.12 6.52
N TRP A 422 11.63 4.28 5.67
CA TRP A 422 12.24 3.83 4.40
C TRP A 422 11.32 3.96 3.19
N ALA A 423 10.04 4.26 3.43
CA ALA A 423 9.02 4.19 2.40
C ALA A 423 9.18 5.30 1.35
N PRO A 424 9.00 5.00 0.05
CA PRO A 424 8.97 6.03 -0.98
C PRO A 424 7.73 6.92 -0.80
N THR A 425 7.78 8.11 -1.39
CA THR A 425 6.65 9.05 -1.35
C THR A 425 5.66 8.77 -2.48
N GLN A 426 4.89 7.70 -2.31
CA GLN A 426 3.72 7.35 -3.12
C GLN A 426 2.56 7.40 -2.13
N GLY A 427 1.73 8.44 -2.15
CA GLY A 427 1.04 8.93 -0.94
C GLY A 427 0.28 7.91 -0.08
N HIS A 428 -0.25 6.81 -0.59
CA HIS A 428 -0.78 5.71 0.23
C HIS A 428 0.31 4.86 0.93
N ILE A 429 1.46 4.66 0.30
CA ILE A 429 2.58 3.84 0.79
C ILE A 429 3.14 4.27 2.16
N PRO A 430 3.44 5.54 2.46
CA PRO A 430 4.08 5.89 3.73
C PRO A 430 3.16 5.76 4.96
N SER A 431 1.96 5.17 4.85
CA SER A 431 0.88 5.08 5.87
C SER A 431 1.11 4.15 7.09
N GLY A 432 2.33 3.66 7.30
CA GLY A 432 2.63 2.63 8.31
C GLY A 432 2.49 1.20 7.76
N ILE A 433 1.76 1.02 6.67
CA ILE A 433 1.61 -0.27 5.98
C ILE A 433 2.93 -0.91 5.46
N PRO A 434 4.03 -0.18 5.16
CA PRO A 434 5.26 -0.81 4.67
C PRO A 434 5.88 -1.77 5.68
N TYR A 435 5.56 -1.62 6.97
CA TYR A 435 6.04 -2.54 8.01
C TYR A 435 5.22 -3.83 8.08
N ALA A 436 4.10 -3.99 7.37
CA ALA A 436 3.21 -5.15 7.51
C ALA A 436 3.93 -6.49 7.35
N GLY A 437 4.68 -6.71 6.26
CA GLY A 437 5.43 -7.95 6.02
C GLY A 437 6.53 -8.19 7.06
N HIS A 438 7.26 -7.15 7.45
CA HIS A 438 8.25 -7.23 8.53
C HIS A 438 7.61 -7.54 9.88
N ALA A 439 6.44 -6.98 10.15
CA ALA A 439 5.69 -7.22 11.38
C ALA A 439 5.10 -8.63 11.44
N ILE A 440 4.75 -9.26 10.30
CA ILE A 440 4.45 -10.70 10.27
C ILE A 440 5.63 -11.44 10.87
N LYS A 441 6.82 -11.27 10.28
CA LYS A 441 8.04 -11.97 10.70
C LYS A 441 8.38 -11.69 12.17
N ASP A 442 8.32 -10.43 12.61
CA ASP A 442 8.68 -10.05 13.97
C ASP A 442 7.71 -10.61 15.02
N LEU A 443 6.43 -10.80 14.66
CA LEU A 443 5.39 -11.35 15.54
C LEU A 443 5.20 -12.87 15.43
N THR A 444 5.74 -13.52 14.40
CA THR A 444 5.76 -14.98 14.28
C THR A 444 7.07 -15.57 14.77
N GLU A 445 8.19 -15.10 14.24
CA GLU A 445 9.54 -15.64 14.46
C GLU A 445 10.39 -14.78 15.40
N GLY A 446 10.11 -13.47 15.47
CA GLY A 446 10.87 -12.52 16.28
C GLY A 446 10.48 -12.50 17.76
N ASP A 447 10.91 -11.45 18.47
CA ASP A 447 10.69 -11.28 19.92
C ASP A 447 9.58 -10.27 20.26
N TYR A 448 8.92 -9.70 19.25
CA TYR A 448 7.85 -8.72 19.49
C TYR A 448 6.52 -9.42 19.77
N ASN A 449 5.64 -8.76 20.51
CA ASN A 449 4.30 -9.22 20.83
C ASN A 449 3.22 -8.30 20.27
N ARG A 450 3.49 -7.00 20.14
CA ARG A 450 2.48 -6.03 19.73
C ARG A 450 3.05 -4.92 18.84
N VAL A 451 2.42 -4.71 17.70
CA VAL A 451 2.70 -3.61 16.78
C VAL A 451 1.45 -2.76 16.64
N MET A 452 1.59 -1.44 16.62
CA MET A 452 0.48 -0.53 16.35
C MET A 452 0.69 0.18 15.02
N PHE A 453 -0.24 0.01 14.09
CA PHE A 453 -0.24 0.70 12.80
C PHE A 453 -1.07 1.98 12.91
N VAL A 454 -0.55 3.10 12.40
CA VAL A 454 -1.21 4.41 12.44
C VAL A 454 -1.16 5.04 11.06
N GLY A 455 -2.33 5.23 10.45
CA GLY A 455 -2.51 5.93 9.18
C GLY A 455 -3.07 7.32 9.41
N LYS A 456 -2.57 8.32 8.66
CA LYS A 456 -3.06 9.70 8.69
C LYS A 456 -3.11 10.28 7.28
N GLY A 457 -4.15 11.05 6.98
CA GLY A 457 -4.41 11.56 5.64
C GLY A 457 -4.75 13.04 5.63
N SER A 458 -4.14 13.81 4.73
CA SER A 458 -4.35 15.26 4.62
C SER A 458 -5.60 15.62 3.80
N LEU A 459 -6.80 15.38 4.33
CA LEU A 459 -8.07 15.60 3.59
C LEU A 459 -8.25 17.03 3.07
N PHE A 460 -7.62 18.02 3.70
CA PHE A 460 -7.66 19.42 3.25
C PHE A 460 -7.11 19.66 1.84
N LEU A 461 -6.29 18.74 1.32
CA LEU A 461 -5.82 18.79 -0.06
C LEU A 461 -6.97 18.59 -1.06
N GLY A 462 -7.99 17.82 -0.69
CA GLY A 462 -9.21 17.66 -1.47
C GLY A 462 -10.12 18.90 -1.47
N ARG A 463 -9.82 19.91 -0.64
CA ARG A 463 -10.58 21.17 -0.51
C ARG A 463 -12.06 21.01 -0.14
N MET A 464 -12.42 19.87 0.47
CA MET A 464 -13.78 19.59 0.96
C MET A 464 -13.93 19.78 2.48
N THR A 465 -12.82 19.76 3.23
CA THR A 465 -12.79 19.91 4.69
C THR A 465 -11.42 20.45 5.13
N ASN A 466 -11.32 21.06 6.31
CA ASN A 466 -10.03 21.45 6.91
C ASN A 466 -9.47 20.39 7.89
N LEU A 467 -10.18 19.28 8.06
CA LEU A 467 -9.73 18.16 8.89
C LEU A 467 -8.62 17.38 8.18
N PHE A 468 -7.78 16.69 8.95
CA PHE A 468 -7.10 15.50 8.46
C PHE A 468 -7.93 14.27 8.86
N ASP A 469 -7.60 13.14 8.28
CA ASP A 469 -8.11 11.83 8.66
C ASP A 469 -7.05 11.07 9.45
N GLY A 470 -7.49 10.08 10.23
CA GLY A 470 -6.57 9.15 10.87
C GLY A 470 -7.28 7.99 11.55
N VAL A 471 -6.64 6.82 11.46
CA VAL A 471 -7.08 5.60 12.11
C VAL A 471 -5.87 4.77 12.53
N SER A 472 -6.07 3.86 13.47
CA SER A 472 -5.03 2.93 13.90
C SER A 472 -5.62 1.59 14.26
N ILE A 473 -4.78 0.55 14.20
CA ILE A 473 -5.13 -0.79 14.65
C ILE A 473 -3.91 -1.46 15.27
N VAL A 474 -4.14 -2.26 16.31
CA VAL A 474 -3.10 -3.11 16.90
C VAL A 474 -3.07 -4.47 16.21
N MET A 475 -1.87 -4.93 15.92
CA MET A 475 -1.57 -6.29 15.52
C MET A 475 -0.79 -6.97 16.65
N GLU A 476 -1.13 -8.22 16.95
CA GLU A 476 -0.53 -8.99 18.03
C GLU A 476 -0.07 -10.36 17.57
N ARG A 477 0.94 -10.89 18.25
CA ARG A 477 1.33 -12.29 18.15
C ARG A 477 0.13 -13.21 18.38
N ASN A 478 -0.02 -14.20 17.52
CA ASN A 478 -1.04 -15.22 17.67
C ASN A 478 -0.74 -16.11 18.88
N ASP A 479 -1.75 -16.44 19.68
CA ASP A 479 -1.60 -17.31 20.85
C ASP A 479 -1.80 -18.80 20.54
N GLY A 480 -1.99 -19.13 19.25
CA GLY A 480 -2.20 -20.50 18.76
C GLY A 480 -3.61 -21.04 18.97
N LYS A 481 -4.54 -20.23 19.50
CA LYS A 481 -5.91 -20.67 19.73
C LYS A 481 -6.76 -20.40 18.50
N MET A 482 -7.13 -21.49 17.81
CA MET A 482 -8.25 -21.47 16.88
C MET A 482 -9.54 -21.72 17.66
N GLU A 483 -10.59 -20.92 17.43
CA GLU A 483 -11.91 -21.31 17.92
C GLU A 483 -12.33 -22.56 17.17
N ASP A 484 -12.43 -23.69 17.87
CA ASP A 484 -13.01 -24.91 17.30
C ASP A 484 -14.42 -24.58 16.78
N GLU A 485 -14.68 -24.85 15.50
CA GLU A 485 -16.03 -24.87 14.90
C GLU A 485 -16.99 -25.82 15.67
N SER A 486 -16.48 -26.65 16.58
CA SER A 486 -17.27 -27.51 17.47
C SER A 486 -17.84 -26.81 18.72
N SER A 487 -17.44 -25.57 18.99
CA SER A 487 -17.85 -24.84 20.21
C SER A 487 -19.27 -24.23 20.17
N VAL A 488 -19.96 -24.25 19.01
CA VAL A 488 -21.41 -23.98 18.91
C VAL A 488 -22.25 -25.20 19.33
N SER A 489 -21.62 -26.19 19.96
CA SER A 489 -22.34 -27.35 20.48
C SER A 489 -21.72 -27.82 21.78
N SER A 490 -21.63 -26.91 22.75
CA SER A 490 -21.33 -27.30 24.12
C SER A 490 -22.29 -28.43 24.53
N GLU A 491 -21.75 -29.50 25.13
CA GLU A 491 -22.57 -30.60 25.65
C GLU A 491 -23.70 -30.07 26.56
N SER A 492 -23.45 -28.95 27.24
CA SER A 492 -24.44 -28.19 28.01
C SER A 492 -25.61 -27.64 27.21
N GLU A 493 -25.41 -27.12 26.00
CA GLU A 493 -26.50 -26.62 25.15
C GLU A 493 -27.28 -27.76 24.51
N LYS A 494 -26.61 -28.84 24.09
CA LYS A 494 -27.29 -30.06 23.63
C LYS A 494 -28.16 -30.68 24.72
N ASP A 495 -27.69 -30.71 25.96
CA ASP A 495 -28.46 -31.21 27.10
C ASP A 495 -29.60 -30.29 27.50
N GLN A 496 -29.44 -28.97 27.37
CA GLN A 496 -30.54 -28.03 27.56
C GLN A 496 -31.61 -28.18 26.47
N ILE A 497 -31.21 -28.28 25.20
CA ILE A 497 -32.15 -28.51 24.08
C ILE A 497 -32.88 -29.84 24.25
N LYS A 498 -32.18 -30.92 24.63
CA LYS A 498 -32.80 -32.22 24.94
C LYS A 498 -33.79 -32.12 26.10
N LYS A 499 -33.50 -31.36 27.15
CA LYS A 499 -34.44 -31.12 28.26
C LYS A 499 -35.70 -30.38 27.79
N VAL A 500 -35.55 -29.32 27.00
CA VAL A 500 -36.70 -28.55 26.48
C VAL A 500 -37.57 -29.41 25.54
N ILE A 501 -36.95 -30.23 24.69
CA ILE A 501 -37.66 -31.17 23.81
C ILE A 501 -38.38 -32.25 24.64
N ALA A 502 -37.72 -32.82 25.66
CA ALA A 502 -38.31 -33.84 26.52
C ALA A 502 -39.49 -33.29 27.35
N GLU A 503 -39.38 -32.07 27.89
CA GLU A 503 -40.49 -31.40 28.58
C GLU A 503 -41.65 -31.08 27.65
N SER A 504 -41.36 -30.65 26.42
CA SER A 504 -42.37 -30.37 25.41
C SER A 504 -43.10 -31.64 24.97
N MET A 505 -42.38 -32.75 24.78
CA MET A 505 -42.98 -34.05 24.48
C MET A 505 -43.79 -34.61 25.64
N ARG A 506 -43.35 -34.42 26.90
CA ARG A 506 -44.15 -34.77 28.08
C ARG A 506 -45.46 -34.01 28.13
N LYS A 507 -45.41 -32.68 27.97
CA LYS A 507 -46.62 -31.85 27.94
C LYS A 507 -47.58 -32.24 26.81
N LEU A 508 -47.04 -32.59 25.65
CA LEU A 508 -47.85 -33.05 24.52
C LEU A 508 -48.54 -34.39 24.82
N ALA A 509 -47.81 -35.34 25.42
CA ALA A 509 -48.35 -36.63 25.84
C ALA A 509 -49.39 -36.51 26.98
N GLU A 510 -49.17 -35.62 27.95
CA GLU A 510 -50.12 -35.32 29.02
C GLU A 510 -51.42 -34.70 28.47
N ASN A 511 -51.31 -33.80 27.49
CA ASN A 511 -52.48 -33.22 26.83
C ASN A 511 -53.25 -34.25 25.98
N LEU A 512 -52.55 -35.20 25.34
CA LEU A 512 -53.17 -36.29 24.57
C LEU A 512 -53.84 -37.37 25.43
N LEU A 513 -53.48 -37.47 26.72
CA LEU A 513 -54.10 -38.37 27.70
C LEU A 513 -55.24 -37.69 28.50
N ALA A 514 -55.41 -36.38 28.32
CA ALA A 514 -56.46 -35.57 28.95
C ALA A 514 -57.67 -35.30 28.01
N GLU A 515 -57.60 -35.76 26.76
CA GLU A 515 -58.76 -36.09 25.91
C GLU A 515 -59.14 -37.56 26.09
#